data_AF-Q1W7F8-F1
#
_entry.id   AF-Q1W7F8-F1
#
_cell.length_a   1.000
_cell.length_b   1.000
_cell.length_c   1.000
_cell.angle_alpha   90.00
_cell.angle_beta   90.00
_cell.angle_gamma   90.00
#
_symmetry.space_group_name_H-M   'P 1'
#
loop_
_entity.id
_entity.type
_entity.pdbx_description
1 polymer ?
#
loop_
_entity_poly.entity_id
_entity_poly.type
_entity_poly.pdbx_seq_one_letter_code
_entity_poly.pdbx_strand_id
1 'polypeptide(L)'
;WFRNDLRVHDNECLNSANNESMSVLPVYCFDPRDYGKSSSGFDKTGPFRATFLLESVADLRKTLQAKGSDLVVRIGKPETVLVELAQAVGAEAVYAHREVSHDEVKAEDNIEAVLKEEGVEVKYFWGSTLYHIDDLPFKLTEMPTNYGGFKEKVQGLEVRKTIEALDQVKGLPAKGDVEPGEIPSLVDL
;
A
#
# COMPACT_ATOMS: atom_id res chain seq x y z
N TRP A 1 4.04 -3.25 -1.45
CA TRP A 1 2.81 -3.77 -0.84
C TRP A 1 1.74 -2.71 -0.99
N PHE A 2 0.71 -3.01 -1.76
CA PHE A 2 -0.42 -2.12 -2.01
C PHE A 2 -1.48 -2.26 -0.92
N ARG A 3 -2.10 -1.12 -0.56
CA ARG A 3 -3.27 -1.03 0.33
C ARG A 3 -4.33 -0.09 -0.25
N ASN A 4 -4.36 1.16 0.20
CA ASN A 4 -5.30 2.19 -0.25
C ASN A 4 -4.76 2.98 -1.46
N ASP A 5 -3.60 2.58 -1.98
CA ASP A 5 -2.87 3.22 -3.07
C ASP A 5 -2.92 2.40 -4.37
N LEU A 6 -4.10 1.85 -4.71
CA LEU A 6 -4.34 0.94 -5.85
C LEU A 6 -4.19 1.61 -7.23
N ARG A 7 -3.01 2.15 -7.52
CA ARG A 7 -2.68 2.88 -8.74
C ARG A 7 -1.20 2.74 -9.10
N VAL A 8 -0.92 2.84 -10.40
CA VAL A 8 0.46 2.87 -10.94
C VAL A 8 0.95 4.28 -11.28
N HIS A 9 0.04 5.24 -11.44
CA HIS A 9 0.38 6.65 -11.65
C HIS A 9 0.56 7.35 -10.31
N ASP A 10 1.44 8.35 -10.26
CA ASP A 10 1.72 9.14 -9.06
C ASP A 10 1.91 8.28 -7.80
N ASN A 11 2.67 7.19 -7.95
CA ASN A 11 2.95 6.24 -6.90
C ASN A 11 4.46 6.17 -6.66
N GLU A 12 4.92 7.00 -5.73
CA GLU A 12 6.34 7.08 -5.34
C GLU A 12 6.85 5.75 -4.79
N CYS A 13 6.04 5.03 -3.99
CA CYS A 13 6.38 3.71 -3.47
C CYS A 13 6.72 2.72 -4.60
N LEU A 14 5.85 2.62 -5.62
CA LEU A 14 6.09 1.76 -6.78
C LEU A 14 7.32 2.21 -7.59
N ASN A 15 7.47 3.52 -7.79
CA ASN A 15 8.58 4.08 -8.57
C ASN A 15 9.94 3.83 -7.88
N SER A 16 10.04 4.11 -6.59
CA SER A 16 11.22 3.86 -5.76
C SER A 16 11.57 2.38 -5.71
N ALA A 17 10.59 1.50 -5.46
CA ALA A 17 10.81 0.05 -5.48
C ALA A 17 11.37 -0.42 -6.83
N ASN A 18 10.82 0.09 -7.92
CA ASN A 18 11.25 -0.23 -9.27
C ASN A 18 12.65 0.32 -9.59
N ASN A 19 13.04 1.49 -9.09
CA ASN A 19 14.36 2.06 -9.38
C ASN A 19 15.46 1.41 -8.54
N GLU A 20 15.18 1.09 -7.27
CA GLU A 20 16.16 0.60 -6.30
C GLU A 20 16.38 -0.92 -6.35
N SER A 21 15.44 -1.69 -6.93
CA SER A 21 15.47 -3.16 -6.86
C SER A 21 15.75 -3.82 -8.21
N MET A 22 16.31 -5.04 -8.23
CA MET A 22 16.52 -5.79 -9.48
C MET A 22 15.23 -6.39 -10.06
N SER A 23 14.27 -6.70 -9.18
CA SER A 23 12.95 -7.25 -9.49
C SER A 23 11.96 -6.74 -8.46
N VAL A 24 10.68 -6.67 -8.82
CA VAL A 24 9.63 -6.16 -7.92
C VAL A 24 8.50 -7.19 -7.88
N LEU A 25 8.04 -7.49 -6.67
CA LEU A 25 6.85 -8.32 -6.44
C LEU A 25 5.72 -7.43 -5.92
N PRO A 26 4.80 -6.97 -6.79
CA PRO A 26 3.58 -6.31 -6.35
C PRO A 26 2.70 -7.28 -5.56
N VAL A 27 2.28 -6.88 -4.36
CA VAL A 27 1.46 -7.69 -3.45
C VAL A 27 0.28 -6.89 -2.94
N TYR A 28 -0.90 -7.50 -2.91
CA TYR A 28 -2.08 -7.03 -2.20
C TYR A 28 -2.63 -8.14 -1.28
N CYS A 29 -2.97 -7.78 -0.05
CA CYS A 29 -3.51 -8.70 0.95
C CYS A 29 -4.93 -8.30 1.33
N PHE A 30 -5.89 -9.19 1.12
CA PHE A 30 -7.20 -9.09 1.73
C PHE A 30 -7.09 -9.51 3.21
N ASP A 31 -7.04 -8.53 4.11
CA ASP A 31 -6.93 -8.78 5.54
C ASP A 31 -8.29 -9.18 6.13
N PRO A 32 -8.42 -10.39 6.72
CA PRO A 32 -9.68 -10.82 7.34
C PRO A 32 -10.19 -9.86 8.43
N ARG A 33 -9.32 -9.02 9.02
CA ARG A 33 -9.70 -8.02 10.02
C ARG A 33 -10.60 -6.91 9.47
N ASP A 34 -10.64 -6.72 8.14
CA ASP A 34 -11.40 -5.66 7.47
C ASP A 34 -12.83 -6.10 7.07
N TYR A 35 -13.10 -7.40 7.09
CA TYR A 35 -14.38 -8.00 6.66
C TYR A 35 -15.19 -8.56 7.83
N GLY A 36 -14.66 -8.49 9.05
CA GLY A 36 -15.39 -8.80 10.27
C GLY A 36 -16.40 -7.72 10.70
N LYS A 37 -16.97 -7.88 11.90
CA LYS A 37 -17.85 -6.88 12.51
C LYS A 37 -17.04 -5.80 13.23
N SER A 38 -17.53 -4.56 13.18
CA SER A 38 -17.03 -3.45 13.99
C SER A 38 -17.49 -3.59 15.43
N SER A 39 -16.95 -2.75 16.32
CA SER A 39 -17.38 -2.68 17.74
C SER A 39 -18.86 -2.36 17.92
N SER A 40 -19.49 -1.73 16.91
CA SER A 40 -20.93 -1.44 16.89
C SER A 40 -21.78 -2.54 16.24
N GLY A 41 -21.18 -3.66 15.82
CA GLY A 41 -21.88 -4.81 15.24
C GLY A 41 -22.20 -4.71 13.74
N PHE A 42 -21.82 -3.61 13.08
CA PHE A 42 -21.94 -3.46 11.62
C PHE A 42 -20.77 -4.12 10.90
N ASP A 43 -20.95 -4.48 9.64
CA ASP A 43 -19.82 -4.92 8.81
C ASP A 43 -18.78 -3.81 8.76
N LYS A 44 -17.52 -4.14 9.07
CA LYS A 44 -16.42 -3.20 8.89
C LYS A 44 -16.37 -2.78 7.43
N THR A 45 -16.43 -3.75 6.52
CA THR A 45 -16.55 -3.53 5.07
C THR A 45 -17.83 -4.18 4.55
N GLY A 46 -18.82 -3.32 4.26
CA GLY A 46 -20.06 -3.76 3.64
C GLY A 46 -19.89 -4.19 2.17
N PRO A 47 -20.89 -4.88 1.60
CA PRO A 47 -20.79 -5.54 0.30
C PRO A 47 -20.49 -4.58 -0.86
N PHE A 48 -21.02 -3.35 -0.83
CA PHE A 48 -20.76 -2.36 -1.87
C PHE A 48 -19.28 -1.96 -1.93
N ARG A 49 -18.67 -1.72 -0.77
CA ARG A 49 -17.25 -1.33 -0.72
C ARG A 49 -16.34 -2.52 -1.00
N ALA A 50 -16.69 -3.72 -0.51
CA ALA A 50 -15.98 -4.93 -0.85
C ALA A 50 -15.98 -5.19 -2.37
N THR A 51 -17.13 -5.01 -3.04
CA THR A 51 -17.25 -5.17 -4.50
C THR A 51 -16.34 -4.19 -5.23
N PHE A 52 -16.41 -2.90 -4.87
CA PHE A 52 -15.55 -1.88 -5.47
C PHE A 52 -14.06 -2.18 -5.27
N LEU A 53 -13.68 -2.70 -4.10
CA LEU A 53 -12.31 -3.06 -3.80
C LEU A 53 -11.83 -4.26 -4.62
N LEU A 54 -12.65 -5.30 -4.75
CA LEU A 54 -12.37 -6.45 -5.63
C LEU A 54 -12.14 -6.00 -7.09
N GLU A 55 -13.00 -5.13 -7.60
CA GLU A 55 -12.89 -4.55 -8.94
C GLU A 55 -11.61 -3.72 -9.09
N SER A 56 -11.27 -2.91 -8.07
CA SER A 56 -10.06 -2.08 -8.06
C SER A 56 -8.78 -2.92 -8.05
N VAL A 57 -8.75 -4.01 -7.28
CA VAL A 57 -7.62 -4.94 -7.25
C VAL A 57 -7.49 -5.69 -8.58
N ALA A 58 -8.61 -6.08 -9.18
CA ALA A 58 -8.61 -6.72 -10.49
C ALA A 58 -8.11 -5.79 -11.61
N ASP A 59 -8.49 -4.50 -11.57
CA ASP A 59 -7.99 -3.48 -12.49
C ASP A 59 -6.50 -3.22 -12.30
N LEU A 60 -6.04 -3.11 -11.05
CA LEU A 60 -4.61 -2.95 -10.74
C LEU A 60 -3.79 -4.13 -11.28
N ARG A 61 -4.26 -5.37 -11.08
CA ARG A 61 -3.61 -6.57 -11.62
C ARG A 61 -3.46 -6.48 -13.14
N LYS A 62 -4.56 -6.21 -13.86
CA LYS A 62 -4.53 -6.06 -15.33
C LYS A 62 -3.57 -4.96 -15.78
N THR A 63 -3.55 -3.84 -15.06
CA THR A 63 -2.67 -2.70 -15.35
C THR A 63 -1.19 -3.07 -15.16
N LEU A 64 -0.85 -3.82 -14.11
CA LEU A 64 0.52 -4.31 -13.89
C LEU A 64 0.94 -5.36 -14.92
N GLN A 65 0.03 -6.26 -15.32
CA GLN A 65 0.24 -7.24 -16.39
C GLN A 65 0.53 -6.56 -17.73
N ALA A 66 -0.23 -5.52 -18.09
CA ALA A 66 0.02 -4.73 -19.29
C ALA A 66 1.39 -4.03 -19.29
N LYS A 67 2.00 -3.87 -18.11
CA LYS A 67 3.33 -3.25 -17.90
C LYS A 67 4.45 -4.27 -17.66
N GLY A 68 4.19 -5.57 -17.90
CA GLY A 68 5.21 -6.63 -17.82
C GLY A 68 5.47 -7.19 -16.42
N SER A 69 4.60 -6.91 -15.45
CA SER A 69 4.64 -7.46 -14.09
C SER A 69 3.35 -8.25 -13.79
N ASP A 70 3.03 -8.49 -12.52
CA ASP A 70 1.75 -9.08 -12.09
C ASP A 70 1.43 -8.62 -10.66
N LEU A 71 0.24 -8.94 -10.14
CA LEU A 71 -0.17 -8.68 -8.76
C LEU A 71 -0.44 -9.99 -8.01
N VAL A 72 0.44 -10.29 -7.05
CA VAL A 72 0.25 -11.37 -6.09
C VAL A 72 -0.86 -10.96 -5.11
N VAL A 73 -1.93 -11.75 -5.06
CA VAL A 73 -3.06 -11.55 -4.17
C VAL A 73 -3.13 -12.70 -3.18
N ARG A 74 -3.33 -12.36 -1.90
CA ARG A 74 -3.51 -13.33 -0.81
C ARG A 74 -4.64 -12.88 0.11
N ILE A 75 -5.28 -13.85 0.76
CA ILE A 75 -6.18 -13.61 1.89
C ILE A 75 -5.41 -13.99 3.14
N GLY A 76 -5.29 -13.07 4.09
CA GLY A 76 -4.54 -13.32 5.31
C GLY A 76 -4.02 -12.03 5.94
N LYS A 77 -3.50 -12.19 7.15
CA LYS A 77 -2.88 -11.08 7.88
C LYS A 77 -1.61 -10.62 7.16
N PRO A 78 -1.48 -9.34 6.79
CA PRO A 78 -0.30 -8.83 6.10
C PRO A 78 1.02 -9.15 6.83
N GLU A 79 1.05 -9.09 8.16
CA GLU A 79 2.25 -9.43 8.95
C GLU A 79 2.72 -10.88 8.78
N THR A 80 1.81 -11.81 8.46
CA THR A 80 2.17 -13.21 8.19
C THR A 80 2.49 -13.41 6.72
N VAL A 81 1.62 -12.92 5.84
CA VAL A 81 1.75 -13.10 4.39
C VAL A 81 3.02 -12.44 3.84
N LEU A 82 3.35 -11.23 4.29
CA LEU A 82 4.52 -10.51 3.80
C LEU A 82 5.82 -11.18 4.22
N VAL A 83 5.89 -11.78 5.42
CA VAL A 83 7.04 -12.56 5.87
C VAL A 83 7.24 -13.80 5.00
N GLU A 84 6.17 -14.56 4.77
CA GLU A 84 6.22 -15.76 3.92
C GLU A 84 6.69 -15.43 2.49
N LEU A 85 6.13 -14.37 1.90
CA LEU A 85 6.50 -13.94 0.56
C LEU A 85 7.94 -13.40 0.50
N ALA A 86 8.35 -12.60 1.48
CA ALA A 86 9.70 -12.05 1.55
C ALA A 86 10.75 -13.16 1.64
N GLN A 87 10.52 -14.17 2.47
CA GLN A 87 11.39 -15.35 2.57
C GLN A 87 11.42 -16.16 1.27
N ALA A 88 10.26 -16.40 0.65
CA ALA A 88 10.15 -17.19 -0.58
C ALA A 88 10.97 -16.59 -1.73
N VAL A 89 10.87 -15.26 -1.92
CA VAL A 89 11.58 -14.57 -3.02
C VAL A 89 12.97 -14.06 -2.63
N GLY A 90 13.31 -14.08 -1.34
CA GLY A 90 14.53 -13.45 -0.81
C GLY A 90 14.50 -11.94 -0.94
N ALA A 91 13.37 -11.31 -0.60
CA ALA A 91 13.24 -9.85 -0.64
C ALA A 91 14.11 -9.20 0.43
N GLU A 92 14.82 -8.13 0.06
CA GLU A 92 15.63 -7.34 0.99
C GLU A 92 14.84 -6.17 1.60
N ALA A 93 13.78 -5.74 0.91
CA ALA A 93 12.95 -4.63 1.36
C ALA A 93 11.48 -4.77 0.93
N VAL A 94 10.59 -4.22 1.75
CA VAL A 94 9.16 -4.02 1.48
C VAL A 94 8.88 -2.53 1.40
N TYR A 95 8.29 -2.09 0.29
CA TYR A 95 7.90 -0.70 0.05
C TYR A 95 6.39 -0.56 0.25
N ALA A 96 5.93 0.44 0.99
CA ALA A 96 4.51 0.71 1.22
C ALA A 96 4.22 2.22 1.37
N HIS A 97 2.98 2.66 1.11
CA HIS A 97 2.54 4.02 1.53
C HIS A 97 2.35 4.05 3.04
N ARG A 98 2.61 5.18 3.71
CA ARG A 98 2.36 5.37 5.15
C ARG A 98 0.88 5.70 5.39
N GLU A 99 0.28 5.07 6.40
CA GLU A 99 -1.04 5.42 6.90
C GLU A 99 -0.96 6.16 8.25
N VAL A 100 -2.08 6.76 8.67
CA VAL A 100 -2.13 7.62 9.86
C VAL A 100 -3.20 7.23 10.88
N SER A 101 -4.13 6.36 10.51
CA SER A 101 -5.20 5.90 11.40
C SER A 101 -4.72 4.79 12.34
N HIS A 102 -5.41 4.66 13.47
CA HIS A 102 -4.94 3.85 14.60
C HIS A 102 -4.69 2.37 14.27
N ASP A 103 -5.63 1.74 13.57
CA ASP A 103 -5.54 0.32 13.24
C ASP A 103 -4.42 0.04 12.23
N GLU A 104 -4.29 0.91 11.22
CA GLU A 104 -3.28 0.83 10.18
C GLU A 104 -1.87 1.09 10.73
N VAL A 105 -1.67 2.13 11.56
CA VAL A 105 -0.37 2.40 12.20
C VAL A 105 0.04 1.23 13.09
N LYS A 106 -0.89 0.67 13.86
CA LYS A 106 -0.60 -0.50 14.70
C LYS A 106 -0.25 -1.73 13.85
N ALA A 107 -0.87 -1.90 12.70
CA ALA A 107 -0.53 -2.97 11.77
C ALA A 107 0.87 -2.75 11.16
N GLU A 108 1.20 -1.52 10.77
CA GLU A 108 2.52 -1.13 10.28
C GLU A 108 3.62 -1.41 11.31
N ASP A 109 3.42 -1.02 12.58
CA ASP A 109 4.37 -1.27 13.67
C ASP A 109 4.64 -2.78 13.85
N ASN A 110 3.59 -3.61 13.76
CA ASN A 110 3.74 -5.06 13.85
C ASN A 110 4.49 -5.63 12.63
N ILE A 111 4.19 -5.14 11.43
CA ILE A 111 4.82 -5.56 10.17
C ILE A 111 6.31 -5.19 10.17
N GLU A 112 6.64 -3.96 10.58
CA GLU A 112 8.02 -3.50 10.76
C GLU A 112 8.77 -4.40 11.75
N ALA A 113 8.15 -4.76 12.88
CA ALA A 113 8.77 -5.61 13.88
C ALA A 113 9.08 -7.02 13.35
N VAL A 114 8.11 -7.69 12.72
CA VAL A 114 8.29 -9.06 12.22
C VAL A 114 9.25 -9.13 11.02
N LEU A 115 9.18 -8.17 10.09
CA LEU A 115 10.08 -8.16 8.93
C LEU A 115 11.52 -7.83 9.33
N LYS A 116 11.70 -7.01 10.37
CA LYS A 116 13.03 -6.72 10.93
C LYS A 116 13.69 -7.94 11.55
N GLU A 117 12.93 -8.82 12.21
CA GLU A 117 13.45 -10.10 12.72
C GLU A 117 13.97 -11.01 11.59
N GLU A 118 13.36 -10.89 10.41
CA GLU A 118 13.75 -11.61 9.19
C GLU A 118 14.85 -10.88 8.37
N GLY A 119 15.33 -9.72 8.85
CA GLY A 119 16.36 -8.93 8.16
C GLY A 119 15.86 -8.19 6.91
N VAL A 120 14.55 -7.99 6.78
CA VAL A 120 13.90 -7.28 5.66
C VAL A 120 13.58 -5.85 6.08
N GLU A 121 14.06 -4.86 5.32
CA GLU A 121 13.78 -3.45 5.57
C GLU A 121 12.35 -3.08 5.15
N VAL A 122 11.65 -2.23 5.90
CA VAL A 122 10.36 -1.66 5.47
C VAL A 122 10.53 -0.17 5.20
N LYS A 123 10.21 0.26 3.98
CA LYS A 123 10.31 1.65 3.53
C LYS A 123 8.92 2.22 3.29
N TYR A 124 8.60 3.29 4.02
CA TYR A 124 7.32 4.00 3.89
C TYR A 124 7.44 5.28 3.09
N PHE A 125 6.44 5.53 2.24
CA PHE A 125 6.34 6.72 1.40
C PHE A 125 5.05 7.47 1.69
N TRP A 126 5.07 8.79 1.60
CA TRP A 126 3.90 9.61 1.85
C TRP A 126 3.25 10.05 0.53
N GLY A 127 2.10 9.48 0.19
CA GLY A 127 1.46 9.74 -1.11
C GLY A 127 -0.07 9.86 -1.08
N SER A 128 -0.64 10.13 0.11
CA SER A 128 -2.10 10.17 0.32
C SER A 128 -2.70 11.59 0.33
N THR A 129 -1.88 12.65 0.39
CA THR A 129 -2.34 14.04 0.52
C THR A 129 -1.79 14.94 -0.57
N LEU A 130 -2.57 15.97 -0.93
CA LEU A 130 -2.19 16.97 -1.95
C LEU A 130 -0.93 17.76 -1.56
N TYR A 131 -0.89 18.25 -0.32
CA TYR A 131 0.32 18.83 0.25
C TYR A 131 1.11 17.72 0.92
N HIS A 132 2.36 17.54 0.51
CA HIS A 132 3.23 16.56 1.14
C HIS A 132 3.55 17.01 2.57
N ILE A 133 3.65 16.05 3.50
CA ILE A 133 3.88 16.33 4.92
C ILE A 133 5.15 17.18 5.17
N ASP A 134 6.22 16.90 4.44
CA ASP A 134 7.49 17.63 4.53
C ASP A 134 7.46 19.06 3.98
N ASP A 135 6.45 19.40 3.18
CA ASP A 135 6.31 20.74 2.58
C ASP A 135 5.44 21.66 3.44
N LEU A 136 4.88 21.15 4.54
CA LEU A 136 4.05 21.95 5.45
C LEU A 136 4.91 23.01 6.16
N PRO A 137 4.45 24.27 6.24
CA PRO A 137 5.21 25.36 6.87
C PRO A 137 5.09 25.34 8.41
N PHE A 138 4.76 24.19 8.98
CA PHE A 138 4.58 23.97 10.41
C PHE A 138 4.76 22.49 10.71
N LYS A 139 5.16 22.17 11.94
CA LYS A 139 5.17 20.78 12.41
C LYS A 139 3.74 20.29 12.60
N LEU A 140 3.51 18.98 12.47
CA LEU A 140 2.18 18.41 12.73
C LEU A 140 1.64 18.72 14.14
N THR A 141 2.53 18.82 15.15
CA THR A 141 2.17 19.24 16.51
C THR A 141 1.65 20.67 16.62
N GLU A 142 1.88 21.49 15.59
CA GLU A 142 1.49 22.90 15.49
C GLU A 142 0.40 23.10 14.40
N MET A 143 -0.23 22.02 13.96
CA MET A 143 -1.30 22.05 12.98
C MET A 143 -2.45 22.92 13.48
N PRO A 144 -2.95 23.87 12.65
CA PRO A 144 -4.12 24.65 13.02
C PRO A 144 -5.33 23.75 13.33
N THR A 145 -6.02 24.05 14.43
CA THR A 145 -7.17 23.26 14.90
C THR A 145 -8.45 23.49 14.09
N ASN A 146 -8.43 24.43 13.15
CA ASN A 146 -9.54 24.72 12.25
C ASN A 146 -9.06 24.83 10.80
N TYR A 147 -9.97 24.54 9.87
CA TYR A 147 -9.69 24.54 8.45
C TYR A 147 -9.23 25.91 7.92
N GLY A 148 -9.78 27.01 8.44
CA GLY A 148 -9.42 28.37 8.00
C GLY A 148 -7.94 28.67 8.22
N GLY A 149 -7.44 28.41 9.43
CA GLY A 149 -6.03 28.57 9.77
C GLY A 149 -5.12 27.60 9.02
N PHE A 150 -5.58 26.35 8.76
CA PHE A 150 -4.83 25.42 7.91
C PHE A 150 -4.69 25.97 6.49
N LYS A 151 -5.82 26.36 5.87
CA LYS A 151 -5.86 26.91 4.51
C LYS A 151 -4.98 28.15 4.38
N GLU A 152 -5.06 29.08 5.32
CA GLU A 152 -4.25 30.31 5.29
C GLU A 152 -2.75 30.00 5.23
N LYS A 153 -2.29 28.99 5.97
CA LYS A 153 -0.89 28.57 5.99
C LYS A 153 -0.47 27.84 4.71
N VAL A 154 -1.34 27.05 4.07
CA VAL A 154 -0.97 26.20 2.93
C VAL A 154 -1.31 26.77 1.54
N GLN A 155 -2.20 27.77 1.45
CA GLN A 155 -2.71 28.28 0.17
C GLN A 155 -1.65 28.82 -0.79
N GLY A 156 -0.48 29.23 -0.29
CA GLY A 156 0.64 29.74 -1.08
C GLY A 156 1.71 28.70 -1.42
N LEU A 157 1.56 27.46 -0.96
CA LEU A 157 2.53 26.39 -1.23
C LEU A 157 2.38 25.88 -2.66
N GLU A 158 3.52 25.60 -3.29
CA GLU A 158 3.53 24.88 -4.56
C GLU A 158 3.22 23.40 -4.31
N VAL A 159 2.30 22.84 -5.09
CA VAL A 159 1.98 21.42 -5.05
C VAL A 159 3.04 20.66 -5.84
N ARG A 160 3.57 19.57 -5.27
CA ARG A 160 4.54 18.73 -5.96
C ARG A 160 4.00 18.25 -7.30
N LYS A 161 4.86 18.18 -8.31
CA LYS A 161 4.50 17.59 -9.59
C LYS A 161 4.20 16.10 -9.41
N THR A 162 3.19 15.62 -10.14
CA THR A 162 2.85 14.21 -10.16
C THR A 162 4.00 13.38 -10.74
N ILE A 163 4.16 12.17 -10.21
CA ILE A 163 5.12 11.20 -10.75
C ILE A 163 4.46 10.45 -11.90
N GLU A 164 5.10 10.46 -13.07
CA GLU A 164 4.62 9.70 -14.23
C GLU A 164 4.59 8.19 -13.95
N ALA A 165 3.59 7.53 -14.51
CA ALA A 165 3.49 6.07 -14.40
C ALA A 165 4.66 5.40 -15.13
N LEU A 166 5.24 4.36 -14.53
CA LEU A 166 6.27 3.56 -15.17
C LEU A 166 5.72 2.92 -16.45
N ASP A 167 6.41 3.04 -17.59
CA ASP A 167 6.02 2.36 -18.84
C ASP A 167 6.07 0.84 -18.67
N GLN A 168 7.11 0.35 -18.02
CA GLN A 168 7.28 -1.04 -17.62
C GLN A 168 7.65 -1.12 -16.15
N VAL A 169 7.08 -2.12 -15.46
CA VAL A 169 7.46 -2.47 -14.09
C VAL A 169 8.41 -3.65 -14.18
N LYS A 170 9.51 -3.62 -13.41
CA LYS A 170 10.46 -4.72 -13.34
C LYS A 170 9.73 -6.02 -13.04
N GLY A 171 10.17 -7.08 -13.72
CA GLY A 171 9.55 -8.39 -13.65
C GLY A 171 9.58 -8.99 -12.25
N LEU A 172 8.79 -10.04 -12.06
CA LEU A 172 8.71 -10.79 -10.82
C LEU A 172 10.07 -11.45 -10.50
N PRO A 173 10.41 -11.62 -9.21
CA PRO A 173 11.60 -12.36 -8.81
C PRO A 173 11.60 -13.78 -9.39
N ALA A 174 12.74 -14.21 -9.96
CA ALA A 174 12.89 -15.57 -10.50
C ALA A 174 12.93 -16.66 -9.41
N LYS A 175 13.15 -16.26 -8.15
CA LYS A 175 13.23 -17.14 -6.99
C LYS A 175 11.86 -17.23 -6.30
N GLY A 176 11.49 -18.43 -5.86
CA GLY A 176 10.33 -18.65 -4.99
C GLY A 176 9.07 -19.16 -5.69
N ASP A 177 9.02 -19.13 -7.03
CA ASP A 177 7.89 -19.62 -7.84
C ASP A 177 6.52 -19.17 -7.29
N VAL A 178 6.43 -17.88 -6.98
CA VAL A 178 5.26 -17.32 -6.29
C VAL A 178 4.14 -17.14 -7.30
N GLU A 179 3.12 -17.98 -7.18
CA GLU A 179 1.90 -17.87 -7.97
C GLU A 179 1.14 -16.56 -7.67
N PRO A 180 0.59 -15.87 -8.69
CA PRO A 180 -0.20 -14.65 -8.50
C PRO A 180 -1.40 -14.83 -7.57
N GLY A 181 -1.97 -16.04 -7.51
CA GLY A 181 -3.16 -16.35 -6.70
C GLY A 181 -4.45 -15.75 -7.27
N GLU A 182 -5.58 -16.31 -6.85
CA GLU A 182 -6.90 -15.84 -7.27
C GLU A 182 -7.33 -14.59 -6.48
N ILE A 183 -8.07 -13.71 -7.15
CA ILE A 183 -8.77 -12.62 -6.45
C ILE A 183 -10.02 -13.24 -5.80
N PRO A 184 -10.24 -13.06 -4.49
CA PRO A 184 -11.41 -13.62 -3.82
C PRO A 184 -12.73 -13.14 -4.42
N SER A 185 -13.78 -13.91 -4.23
CA SER A 185 -15.15 -13.44 -4.37
C SER A 185 -15.63 -12.77 -3.09
N LEU A 186 -16.78 -12.08 -3.14
CA LEU A 186 -17.43 -11.55 -1.93
C LEU A 186 -17.75 -12.61 -0.87
N VAL A 187 -17.88 -13.89 -1.27
CA VAL A 187 -18.18 -14.99 -0.33
C VAL A 187 -16.91 -15.44 0.41
N ASP A 188 -15.74 -15.19 -0.18
CA ASP A 188 -14.45 -15.56 0.39
C ASP A 188 -13.93 -14.50 1.39
N LEU A 189 -14.54 -13.31 1.42
CA LEU A 189 -14.17 -12.16 2.26
C LEU A 189 -15.00 -12.08 3.55
#